data_AF-A0A813L9T8-F1
#
_entry.id   AF-A0A813L9T8-F1
#
_cell.length_a   1.000
_cell.length_b   1.000
_cell.length_c   1.000
_cell.angle_alpha   90.00
_cell.angle_beta   90.00
_cell.angle_gamma   90.00
#
_symmetry.space_group_name_H-M   'P 1'
#
loop_
_entity.id
_entity.type
_entity.pdbx_description
1 polymer ?
#
loop_
_entity_poly.entity_id
_entity_poly.type
_entity_poly.pdbx_seq_one_letter_code
_entity_poly.pdbx_strand_id
1 'polypeptide(L)'
;VDPDIFNSVHGNGLVYDGRLIVDHTFKTTDAGIYGAGSLCEFSRRFQRKNAARYLRHDGFNGREVGAKLAQALLRTLDPVNGDVMAAGGNPKTSKASATSEGPEPDSPGMMHSEGGDPFDSNEAEESSPDLLPEFYMPIARGGLLPGNLHYYRINSCRRSALSADKADGTSDSAAIVTDTLDSSSGKGHFCRLTLDSFGKVDSITYLGGEELQVESLWSLVGLSETFLNHLYQRWRDGDIPDIVEFLTDEWATALFHDRFMDFCHQIKLEMLSQDEVKQIINKALDAVNPKEGLSRKLLAQIRSQLPKESVKAMQDHLLDYLRENTNHLKTYFLPEHWEGVHGK
;
A
#
# COMPACT_ATOMS: atom_id res chain seq x y z
N VAL A 1 12.44 25.51 14.44
CA VAL A 1 11.02 25.83 14.20
C VAL A 1 10.98 27.19 13.56
N ASP A 2 10.28 27.32 12.45
CA ASP A 2 10.06 28.61 11.79
C ASP A 2 9.16 29.48 12.70
N PRO A 3 9.65 30.66 13.16
CA PRO A 3 8.89 31.51 14.08
C PRO A 3 7.56 32.00 13.51
N ASP A 4 7.49 32.22 12.19
CA ASP A 4 6.30 32.74 11.53
C ASP A 4 5.21 31.67 11.48
N ILE A 5 5.61 30.41 11.22
CA ILE A 5 4.71 29.26 11.30
C ILE A 5 4.18 29.08 12.72
N PHE A 6 5.04 29.12 13.74
CA PHE A 6 4.62 28.98 15.13
C PHE A 6 3.59 30.06 15.50
N ASN A 7 3.92 31.33 15.22
CA ASN A 7 3.04 32.45 15.56
C ASN A 7 1.71 32.38 14.80
N SER A 8 1.73 31.94 13.53
CA SER A 8 0.53 31.79 12.71
C SER A 8 -0.38 30.68 13.23
N VAL A 9 0.17 29.53 13.63
CA VAL A 9 -0.65 28.41 14.12
C VAL A 9 -1.13 28.69 15.55
N HIS A 10 -0.19 28.99 16.46
CA HIS A 10 -0.51 29.18 17.88
C HIS A 10 -1.33 30.44 18.13
N GLY A 11 -1.02 31.54 17.42
CA GLY A 11 -1.75 32.81 17.54
C GLY A 11 -3.21 32.74 17.10
N ASN A 12 -3.58 31.75 16.28
CA ASN A 12 -4.96 31.49 15.87
C ASN A 12 -5.64 30.38 16.72
N GLY A 13 -5.07 30.01 17.87
CA GLY A 13 -5.68 29.06 18.81
C GLY A 13 -5.61 27.59 18.36
N LEU A 14 -4.80 27.29 17.34
CA LEU A 14 -4.56 25.92 16.91
C LEU A 14 -3.44 25.27 17.73
N VAL A 15 -3.53 23.97 17.93
CA VAL A 15 -2.54 23.21 18.71
C VAL A 15 -1.27 23.00 17.89
N TYR A 16 -0.15 23.45 18.45
CA TYR A 16 1.18 23.30 17.86
C TYR A 16 2.16 22.66 18.85
N ASP A 17 2.77 21.55 18.47
CA ASP A 17 3.79 20.83 19.25
C ASP A 17 5.00 20.49 18.35
N GLY A 18 5.62 21.55 17.83
CA GLY A 18 6.62 21.45 16.75
C GLY A 18 6.02 21.23 15.35
N ARG A 19 4.74 20.86 15.27
CA ARG A 19 3.90 20.65 14.08
C ARG A 19 2.46 21.02 14.38
N LEU A 20 1.66 21.30 13.35
CA LEU A 20 0.21 21.45 13.47
C LEU A 20 -0.42 20.09 13.82
N ILE A 21 -1.17 20.03 14.91
CA ILE A 21 -1.77 18.79 15.38
C ILE A 21 -3.17 18.60 14.79
N VAL A 22 -3.40 17.42 14.21
CA VAL A 22 -4.70 17.04 13.62
C VAL A 22 -5.22 15.72 14.19
N ASP A 23 -6.51 15.45 14.05
CA ASP A 23 -7.12 14.19 14.44
C ASP A 23 -7.05 13.10 13.36
N HIS A 24 -7.59 11.91 13.64
CA HIS A 24 -7.60 10.78 12.70
C HIS A 24 -8.35 11.09 11.39
N THR A 25 -9.16 12.15 11.34
CA THR A 25 -9.86 12.68 10.16
C THR A 25 -9.23 13.96 9.60
N PHE A 26 -7.98 14.25 9.99
CA PHE A 26 -7.21 15.42 9.55
C PHE A 26 -7.75 16.78 10.03
N LYS A 27 -8.68 16.81 11.00
CA LYS A 27 -9.21 18.06 11.58
C LYS A 27 -8.30 18.60 12.67
N THR A 28 -8.18 19.91 12.77
CA THR A 28 -7.50 20.56 13.90
C THR A 28 -8.44 20.64 15.12
N THR A 29 -8.09 21.45 16.13
CA THR A 29 -9.02 21.78 17.22
C THR A 29 -10.24 22.59 16.76
N ASP A 30 -10.13 23.26 15.61
CA ASP A 30 -11.26 23.86 14.92
C ASP A 30 -11.81 22.86 13.88
N ALA A 31 -13.11 22.57 13.94
CA ALA A 31 -13.77 21.57 13.10
C ALA A 31 -13.85 21.96 11.61
N GLY A 32 -13.70 23.26 11.27
CA GLY A 32 -13.67 23.77 9.91
C GLY A 32 -12.27 23.83 9.30
N ILE A 33 -11.22 23.61 10.10
CA ILE A 33 -9.82 23.70 9.66
C ILE A 33 -9.21 22.30 9.63
N TYR A 34 -8.70 21.92 8.47
CA TYR A 34 -8.01 20.65 8.23
C TYR A 34 -6.53 20.87 7.96
N GLY A 35 -5.70 19.88 8.26
CA GLY A 35 -4.26 19.93 8.05
C GLY A 35 -3.70 18.63 7.47
N ALA A 36 -2.84 18.76 6.46
CA ALA A 36 -2.09 17.65 5.89
C ALA A 36 -0.69 18.09 5.46
N GLY A 37 0.15 17.13 5.05
CA GLY A 37 1.51 17.39 4.57
C GLY A 37 2.52 17.64 5.68
N SER A 38 3.74 18.02 5.30
CA SER A 38 4.94 18.00 6.16
C SER A 38 4.91 18.94 7.36
N LEU A 39 3.91 19.82 7.48
CA LEU A 39 3.68 20.66 8.66
C LEU A 39 2.88 19.94 9.76
N CYS A 40 2.21 18.83 9.42
CA CYS A 40 1.20 18.22 10.28
C CYS A 40 1.70 16.95 10.99
N GLU A 41 1.07 16.66 12.13
CA GLU A 41 1.23 15.43 12.92
C GLU A 41 -0.13 15.01 13.49
N PHE A 42 -0.39 13.70 13.50
CA PHE A 42 -1.60 13.18 14.13
C PHE A 42 -1.53 13.26 15.66
N SER A 43 -2.66 13.59 16.27
CA SER A 43 -2.81 13.73 17.71
C SER A 43 -2.53 12.41 18.43
N ARG A 44 -1.76 12.51 19.51
CA ARG A 44 -1.32 11.39 20.35
C ARG A 44 -2.46 10.62 21.02
N ARG A 45 -3.66 11.19 21.04
CA ARG A 45 -4.86 10.53 21.58
C ARG A 45 -5.32 9.34 20.73
N PHE A 46 -4.99 9.35 19.44
CA PHE A 46 -5.32 8.27 18.52
C PHE A 46 -4.20 7.25 18.48
N GLN A 47 -4.57 5.98 18.45
CA GLN A 47 -3.64 4.87 18.48
C GLN A 47 -3.45 4.30 17.08
N ARG A 48 -2.27 3.71 16.87
CA ARG A 48 -2.05 2.75 15.79
C ARG A 48 -1.96 1.37 16.41
N LYS A 49 -2.66 0.39 15.83
CA LYS A 49 -2.39 -1.03 16.11
C LYS A 49 -0.89 -1.27 15.79
N ASN A 50 -0.05 -1.41 16.81
CA ASN A 50 1.38 -1.78 16.72
C ASN A 50 2.42 -0.70 16.34
N ALA A 51 2.27 0.58 16.74
CA ALA A 51 3.36 1.56 16.61
C ALA A 51 3.74 2.26 17.92
N ALA A 52 5.06 2.39 18.15
CA ALA A 52 5.65 3.05 19.32
C ALA A 52 5.90 4.56 19.13
N ARG A 53 5.66 5.13 17.93
CA ARG A 53 5.90 6.54 17.62
C ARG A 53 4.68 7.20 16.96
N TYR A 54 4.59 8.51 17.18
CA TYR A 54 3.59 9.42 16.62
C TYR A 54 3.67 9.46 15.08
N LEU A 55 2.52 9.58 14.40
CA LEU A 55 2.48 9.64 12.94
C LEU A 55 2.65 11.08 12.46
N ARG A 56 3.89 11.42 12.10
CA ARG A 56 4.22 12.65 11.38
C ARG A 56 3.98 12.47 9.89
N HIS A 57 3.33 13.45 9.27
CA HIS A 57 2.95 13.34 7.85
C HIS A 57 4.15 13.39 6.90
N ASP A 58 5.29 13.98 7.30
CA ASP A 58 6.51 14.04 6.49
C ASP A 58 7.24 12.70 6.37
N GLY A 59 6.87 11.73 7.19
CA GLY A 59 7.29 10.33 7.07
C GLY A 59 6.46 9.53 6.05
N PHE A 60 5.49 10.16 5.38
CA PHE A 60 4.57 9.51 4.45
C PHE A 60 4.54 10.20 3.09
N ASN A 61 4.01 9.49 2.10
CA ASN A 61 3.86 10.01 0.75
C ASN A 61 2.78 11.11 0.71
N GLY A 62 3.13 12.31 0.21
CA GLY A 62 2.21 13.44 0.14
C GLY A 62 0.97 13.19 -0.73
N ARG A 63 1.07 12.36 -1.78
CA ARG A 63 -0.06 11.98 -2.64
C ARG A 63 -1.07 11.13 -1.86
N GLU A 64 -0.57 10.16 -1.09
CA GLU A 64 -1.41 9.28 -0.27
C GLU A 64 -2.06 10.05 0.88
N VAL A 65 -1.28 10.89 1.58
CA VAL A 65 -1.77 11.78 2.65
C VAL A 65 -2.85 12.72 2.12
N GLY A 66 -2.65 13.31 0.94
CA GLY A 66 -3.63 14.17 0.29
C GLY A 66 -4.91 13.43 -0.09
N ALA A 67 -4.80 12.21 -0.61
CA ALA A 67 -5.95 11.37 -0.94
C ALA A 67 -6.79 11.02 0.31
N LYS A 68 -6.13 10.66 1.41
CA LYS A 68 -6.81 10.37 2.69
C LYS A 68 -7.48 11.62 3.30
N LEU A 69 -6.83 12.79 3.21
CA LEU A 69 -7.47 14.06 3.57
C LEU A 69 -8.71 14.32 2.70
N ALA A 70 -8.62 14.13 1.38
CA ALA A 70 -9.75 14.33 0.48
C ALA A 70 -10.93 13.42 0.82
N GLN A 71 -10.67 12.15 1.16
CA GLN A 71 -11.70 11.22 1.66
C GLN A 71 -12.37 11.75 2.93
N ALA A 72 -11.59 12.25 3.90
CA ALA A 72 -12.15 12.81 5.13
C ALA A 72 -12.98 14.09 4.89
N LEU A 73 -12.55 14.93 3.95
CA LEU A 73 -13.29 16.13 3.54
C LEU A 73 -14.61 15.77 2.84
N LEU A 74 -14.61 14.78 1.94
CA LEU A 74 -15.80 14.35 1.21
C LEU A 74 -16.95 13.94 2.14
N ARG A 75 -16.65 13.23 3.24
CA ARG A 75 -17.65 12.87 4.25
C ARG A 75 -18.33 14.08 4.90
N THR A 76 -17.64 15.22 4.94
CA THR A 76 -18.17 16.46 5.52
C THR A 76 -18.89 17.30 4.47
N LEU A 77 -18.39 17.33 3.23
CA LEU A 77 -18.93 18.14 2.14
C LEU A 77 -20.14 17.51 1.45
N ASP A 78 -20.16 16.19 1.33
CA ASP A 78 -21.27 15.43 0.79
C ASP A 78 -21.65 14.32 1.79
N PRO A 79 -22.48 14.59 2.81
CA PRO A 79 -22.87 13.56 3.77
C PRO A 79 -23.71 12.42 3.17
N VAL A 80 -24.23 12.58 1.95
CA VAL A 80 -25.14 11.62 1.32
C VAL A 80 -24.36 10.61 0.48
N ASN A 81 -23.39 11.06 -0.31
CA ASN A 81 -22.55 10.19 -1.13
C ASN A 81 -21.10 10.16 -0.69
N GLY A 82 -20.66 11.02 0.22
CA GLY A 82 -19.27 11.18 0.62
C GLY A 82 -18.71 9.94 1.28
N ASP A 83 -19.50 9.18 2.03
CA ASP A 83 -19.08 7.86 2.54
C ASP A 83 -18.89 6.86 1.39
N VAL A 84 -19.82 6.83 0.43
CA VAL A 84 -19.77 5.96 -0.76
C VAL A 84 -18.58 6.32 -1.66
N MET A 85 -18.37 7.60 -1.94
CA MET A 85 -17.27 8.11 -2.76
C MET A 85 -15.91 7.99 -2.06
N ALA A 86 -15.85 8.23 -0.75
CA ALA A 86 -14.63 8.01 0.03
C ALA A 86 -14.23 6.53 0.06
N ALA A 87 -15.21 5.63 0.01
CA ALA A 87 -15.03 4.19 -0.14
C ALA A 87 -14.79 3.74 -1.61
N GLY A 88 -14.74 4.67 -2.57
CA GLY A 88 -14.50 4.35 -3.99
C GLY A 88 -15.72 3.81 -4.74
N GLY A 89 -16.91 3.86 -4.15
CA GLY A 89 -18.18 3.46 -4.76
C GLY A 89 -18.83 4.53 -5.63
N ASN A 90 -19.75 4.11 -6.49
CA ASN A 90 -20.52 5.03 -7.33
C ASN A 90 -21.62 5.75 -6.54
N PRO A 91 -21.84 7.06 -6.75
CA PRO A 91 -22.83 7.83 -6.00
C PRO A 91 -24.26 7.36 -6.24
N LYS A 92 -25.11 7.43 -5.20
CA LYS A 92 -26.54 7.18 -5.32
C LYS A 92 -27.19 8.40 -5.99
N THR A 93 -27.56 8.27 -7.27
CA THR A 93 -28.34 9.31 -7.94
C THR A 93 -29.73 9.39 -7.33
N SER A 94 -29.98 10.38 -6.47
CA SER A 94 -31.33 10.69 -6.02
C SER A 94 -32.13 11.22 -7.21
N LYS A 95 -32.98 10.37 -7.83
CA LYS A 95 -34.01 10.87 -8.74
C LYS A 95 -34.99 11.70 -7.92
N ALA A 96 -34.92 13.02 -8.09
CA ALA A 96 -35.96 13.93 -7.62
C ALA A 96 -37.28 13.56 -8.32
N SER A 97 -38.28 13.21 -7.53
CA SER A 97 -39.64 12.88 -7.98
C SER A 97 -40.30 14.11 -8.61
N ALA A 98 -40.42 14.10 -9.94
CA ALA A 98 -41.41 14.94 -10.61
C ALA A 98 -42.79 14.29 -10.44
N THR A 99 -43.68 15.02 -9.77
CA THR A 99 -45.09 14.72 -9.59
C THR A 99 -45.84 14.66 -10.92
N SER A 100 -46.54 13.56 -11.19
CA SER A 100 -47.73 13.55 -12.05
C SER A 100 -48.70 12.44 -11.63
N GLU A 101 -49.96 12.82 -11.49
CA GLU A 101 -51.11 12.12 -10.91
C GLU A 101 -51.67 10.98 -11.81
N GLY A 102 -52.30 9.97 -11.17
CA GLY A 102 -53.42 9.19 -11.73
C GLY A 102 -53.17 7.68 -11.99
N PRO A 103 -54.25 6.85 -12.07
CA PRO A 103 -54.70 6.03 -10.95
C PRO A 103 -54.55 4.50 -11.16
N GLU A 104 -54.55 3.74 -10.05
CA GLU A 104 -54.59 2.26 -10.01
C GLU A 104 -55.90 1.65 -10.55
N PRO A 105 -55.87 0.36 -10.92
CA PRO A 105 -56.51 -0.65 -10.04
C PRO A 105 -55.83 -2.04 -9.96
N ASP A 106 -55.97 -2.69 -8.79
CA ASP A 106 -56.14 -4.14 -8.43
C ASP A 106 -55.57 -5.24 -9.37
N SER A 107 -54.90 -6.34 -8.97
CA SER A 107 -54.71 -7.16 -7.74
C SER A 107 -53.74 -8.35 -8.13
N PRO A 108 -53.52 -9.46 -7.38
CA PRO A 108 -52.57 -9.66 -6.28
C PRO A 108 -51.49 -10.76 -6.50
N GLY A 109 -50.33 -10.63 -5.83
CA GLY A 109 -49.51 -11.75 -5.34
C GLY A 109 -48.30 -12.18 -6.19
N MET A 110 -47.08 -11.94 -5.70
CA MET A 110 -45.94 -12.87 -5.76
C MET A 110 -44.88 -12.49 -4.70
N MET A 111 -44.40 -13.52 -3.99
CA MET A 111 -43.26 -13.49 -3.08
C MET A 111 -42.02 -12.93 -3.78
N HIS A 112 -41.32 -11.98 -3.14
CA HIS A 112 -39.91 -11.73 -3.46
C HIS A 112 -39.09 -11.61 -2.17
N SER A 113 -38.13 -12.53 -2.13
CA SER A 113 -37.00 -12.69 -1.22
C SER A 113 -36.32 -11.39 -0.84
N GLU A 114 -36.10 -11.22 0.47
CA GLU A 114 -35.06 -10.36 1.03
C GLU A 114 -33.69 -10.90 0.59
N GLY A 115 -33.17 -10.38 -0.53
CA GLY A 115 -31.75 -10.44 -0.87
C GLY A 115 -31.06 -9.28 -0.16
N GLY A 116 -30.59 -9.53 1.06
CA GLY A 116 -29.63 -8.63 1.71
C GLY A 116 -28.33 -8.63 0.90
N ASP A 117 -27.92 -7.45 0.44
CA ASP A 117 -26.62 -7.28 -0.21
C ASP A 117 -25.52 -7.67 0.79
N PRO A 118 -24.58 -8.56 0.44
CA PRO A 118 -23.54 -9.05 1.35
C PRO A 118 -22.46 -8.00 1.69
N PHE A 119 -22.62 -6.75 1.23
CA PHE A 119 -21.71 -5.63 1.48
C PHE A 119 -21.91 -4.93 2.84
N ASP A 120 -22.94 -5.28 3.61
CA ASP A 120 -23.32 -4.57 4.85
C ASP A 120 -22.58 -5.05 6.13
N SER A 121 -21.58 -5.93 6.01
CA SER A 121 -21.03 -6.66 7.19
C SER A 121 -19.57 -6.38 7.55
N ASN A 122 -18.86 -5.48 6.86
CA ASN A 122 -17.46 -5.14 7.19
C ASN A 122 -17.17 -3.65 7.47
N GLU A 123 -18.19 -2.79 7.52
CA GLU A 123 -18.03 -1.34 7.79
C GLU A 123 -17.69 -1.00 9.27
N ALA A 124 -17.69 -1.99 10.17
CA ALA A 124 -17.50 -1.78 11.60
C ALA A 124 -16.03 -1.73 12.08
N GLU A 125 -15.05 -2.14 11.27
CA GLU A 125 -13.64 -2.18 11.71
C GLU A 125 -12.76 -1.01 11.24
N GLU A 126 -13.14 -0.28 10.19
CA GLU A 126 -12.36 0.85 9.65
C GLU A 126 -12.73 2.21 10.25
N SER A 127 -13.77 2.24 11.09
CA SER A 127 -14.37 3.44 11.67
C SER A 127 -14.37 3.45 13.20
N SER A 128 -13.48 2.70 13.86
CA SER A 128 -13.27 2.97 15.28
C SER A 128 -12.68 4.39 15.39
N PRO A 129 -13.32 5.32 16.12
CA PRO A 129 -12.92 6.73 16.16
C PRO A 129 -11.53 6.95 16.76
N ASP A 130 -10.88 5.89 17.24
CA ASP A 130 -9.59 5.93 17.89
C ASP A 130 -8.41 5.46 17.02
N LEU A 131 -8.65 4.96 15.80
CA LEU A 131 -7.61 4.44 14.91
C LEU A 131 -7.13 5.47 13.88
N LEU A 132 -5.81 5.56 13.73
CA LEU A 132 -5.17 6.38 12.71
C LEU A 132 -5.22 5.73 11.32
N PRO A 133 -5.27 6.54 10.23
CA PRO A 133 -5.21 6.02 8.87
C PRO A 133 -3.89 5.28 8.62
N GLU A 134 -3.96 4.22 7.82
CA GLU A 134 -2.78 3.52 7.33
C GLU A 134 -2.23 4.17 6.06
N PHE A 135 -0.91 4.19 5.97
CA PHE A 135 -0.16 4.61 4.79
C PHE A 135 0.76 3.48 4.35
N TYR A 136 0.89 3.30 3.04
CA TYR A 136 1.68 2.24 2.43
C TYR A 136 2.48 2.71 1.23
N MET A 137 2.19 3.88 0.65
CA MET A 137 2.95 4.36 -0.50
C MET A 137 4.39 4.72 -0.09
N PRO A 138 5.40 4.27 -0.85
CA PRO A 138 6.79 4.61 -0.60
C PRO A 138 7.09 6.09 -0.90
N ILE A 139 8.24 6.55 -0.43
CA ILE A 139 8.74 7.91 -0.64
C ILE A 139 9.96 7.83 -1.55
N ALA A 140 9.81 8.37 -2.77
CA ALA A 140 10.89 8.54 -3.71
C ALA A 140 11.56 9.91 -3.54
N ARG A 141 12.90 9.92 -3.61
CA ARG A 141 13.74 11.12 -3.74
C ARG A 141 14.72 10.85 -4.86
N GLY A 142 15.02 11.85 -5.67
CA GLY A 142 15.98 11.68 -6.74
C GLY A 142 16.36 13.00 -7.39
N GLY A 143 17.27 12.91 -8.34
CA GLY A 143 17.74 14.05 -9.11
C GLY A 143 18.93 13.70 -9.99
N LEU A 144 19.30 14.66 -10.83
CA LEU A 144 20.49 14.58 -11.66
C LEU A 144 21.69 15.10 -10.90
N LEU A 145 22.71 14.26 -10.75
CA LEU A 145 24.00 14.61 -10.15
C LEU A 145 25.01 15.03 -11.23
N PRO A 146 26.11 15.72 -10.84
CA PRO A 146 27.17 16.05 -11.78
C PRO A 146 27.69 14.82 -12.54
N GLY A 147 28.00 15.01 -13.82
CA GLY A 147 28.40 13.90 -14.70
C GLY A 147 27.24 13.14 -15.35
N ASN A 148 26.04 13.72 -15.38
CA ASN A 148 24.81 13.12 -15.91
C ASN A 148 24.44 11.80 -15.20
N LEU A 149 24.66 11.74 -13.89
CA LEU A 149 24.31 10.57 -13.10
C LEU A 149 22.91 10.75 -12.51
N HIS A 150 22.00 9.86 -12.89
CA HIS A 150 20.67 9.76 -12.32
C HIS A 150 20.76 9.10 -10.95
N TYR A 151 20.25 9.79 -9.92
CA TYR A 151 20.16 9.26 -8.57
C TYR A 151 18.70 9.09 -8.17
N TYR A 152 18.34 7.90 -7.69
CA TYR A 152 17.04 7.62 -7.11
C TYR A 152 17.20 6.90 -5.78
N ARG A 153 16.40 7.30 -4.80
CA ARG A 153 16.27 6.63 -3.51
C ARG A 153 14.81 6.55 -3.13
N ILE A 154 14.30 5.33 -3.08
CA ILE A 154 12.91 5.03 -2.75
C ILE A 154 12.91 4.26 -1.43
N ASN A 155 12.17 4.74 -0.43
CA ASN A 155 12.07 4.08 0.87
C ASN A 155 10.61 3.77 1.19
N SER A 156 10.37 2.64 1.86
CA SER A 156 9.09 2.29 2.47
C SER A 156 8.73 3.30 3.56
N CYS A 157 7.45 3.64 3.67
CA CYS A 157 6.93 4.46 4.77
C CYS A 157 6.85 3.67 6.10
N ARG A 158 6.96 2.34 6.04
CA ARG A 158 6.87 1.44 7.20
C ARG A 158 8.19 1.26 7.94
N ARG A 159 9.05 2.29 7.97
CA ARG A 159 10.24 2.24 8.82
C ARG A 159 9.82 2.02 10.26
N SER A 160 10.11 0.80 10.75
CA SER A 160 9.89 0.44 12.15
C SER A 160 10.48 1.55 13.02
N ALA A 161 9.75 1.96 14.07
CA ALA A 161 10.22 3.00 15.00
C ALA A 161 11.60 2.69 15.61
N LEU A 162 12.06 1.43 15.52
CA LEU A 162 13.36 0.95 15.95
C LEU A 162 14.52 1.30 14.98
N SER A 163 14.25 1.63 13.71
CA SER A 163 15.28 1.95 12.70
C SER A 163 15.45 3.45 12.42
N ALA A 164 14.56 4.30 12.94
CA ALA A 164 14.58 5.74 12.69
C ALA A 164 15.76 6.49 13.35
N ASP A 165 16.36 5.93 14.41
CA ASP A 165 17.51 6.55 15.10
C ASP A 165 18.87 6.07 14.58
N LYS A 166 18.89 5.12 13.63
CA LYS A 166 20.11 4.76 12.90
C LYS A 166 20.18 5.55 11.60
N ALA A 167 20.70 6.77 11.72
CA ALA A 167 21.39 7.37 10.59
C ALA A 167 22.51 6.41 10.18
N ASP A 168 22.46 5.97 8.92
CA ASP A 168 23.52 5.26 8.21
C ASP A 168 23.93 3.84 8.71
N GLY A 169 23.77 2.86 7.82
CA GLY A 169 24.75 1.79 7.66
C GLY A 169 24.70 0.50 8.50
N THR A 170 23.95 0.35 9.60
CA THR A 170 24.13 -0.85 10.47
C THR A 170 22.86 -1.40 11.13
N SER A 171 21.82 -1.68 10.35
CA SER A 171 20.88 -2.75 10.73
C SER A 171 21.08 -3.92 9.78
N ASP A 172 21.08 -5.13 10.32
CA ASP A 172 21.27 -6.46 9.73
C ASP A 172 20.21 -6.85 8.68
N SER A 173 19.65 -5.85 7.99
CA SER A 173 18.76 -5.98 6.86
C SER A 173 19.56 -6.55 5.69
N ALA A 174 19.07 -7.67 5.15
CA ALA A 174 19.60 -8.30 3.95
C ALA A 174 19.65 -7.25 2.82
N ALA A 175 20.85 -6.78 2.50
CA ALA A 175 21.11 -5.83 1.43
C ALA A 175 21.62 -6.58 0.21
N ILE A 176 20.97 -6.34 -0.92
CA ILE A 176 21.30 -6.88 -2.24
C ILE A 176 21.97 -5.74 -2.99
N VAL A 177 23.22 -5.92 -3.40
CA VAL A 177 24.02 -4.88 -4.04
C VAL A 177 24.60 -5.40 -5.35
N THR A 178 24.35 -4.68 -6.43
CA THR A 178 25.00 -4.88 -7.73
C THR A 178 25.63 -3.58 -8.17
N ASP A 179 26.88 -3.65 -8.59
CA ASP A 179 27.67 -2.48 -8.94
C ASP A 179 28.45 -2.74 -10.23
N THR A 180 27.96 -2.16 -11.31
CA THR A 180 28.60 -2.14 -12.63
C THR A 180 29.15 -0.74 -12.95
N LEU A 181 29.10 0.20 -12.00
CA LEU A 181 29.46 1.59 -12.23
C LEU A 181 30.97 1.78 -12.28
N ASP A 182 31.47 2.13 -13.46
CA ASP A 182 32.86 2.53 -13.64
C ASP A 182 33.03 4.01 -13.28
N SER A 183 33.73 4.27 -12.17
CA SER A 183 34.01 5.63 -11.68
C SER A 183 34.83 6.49 -12.64
N SER A 184 35.58 5.88 -13.56
CA SER A 184 36.43 6.60 -14.51
C SER A 184 35.70 7.01 -15.79
N SER A 185 34.77 6.17 -16.27
CA SER A 185 34.00 6.43 -17.49
C SER A 185 32.58 6.93 -17.23
N GLY A 186 32.06 6.80 -16.00
CA GLY A 186 30.68 7.12 -15.65
C GLY A 186 29.64 6.17 -16.24
N LYS A 187 30.07 5.01 -16.78
CA LYS A 187 29.20 4.01 -17.41
C LYS A 187 28.79 2.93 -16.42
N GLY A 188 27.63 2.33 -16.65
CA GLY A 188 27.02 1.34 -15.76
C GLY A 188 26.24 2.00 -14.64
N HIS A 189 25.94 1.22 -13.60
CA HIS A 189 25.15 1.70 -12.48
C HIS A 189 25.41 0.91 -11.20
N PHE A 190 25.18 1.59 -10.10
CA PHE A 190 25.09 1.04 -8.77
C PHE A 190 23.60 0.90 -8.42
N CYS A 191 23.21 -0.30 -7.98
CA CYS A 191 21.87 -0.56 -7.47
C CYS A 191 21.96 -1.30 -6.13
N ARG A 192 21.18 -0.83 -5.17
CA ARG A 192 21.07 -1.42 -3.83
C ARG A 192 19.62 -1.56 -3.42
N LEU A 193 19.20 -2.79 -3.15
CA LEU A 193 17.93 -3.12 -2.51
C LEU A 193 18.14 -3.55 -1.06
N THR A 194 17.25 -3.15 -0.17
CA THR A 194 17.21 -3.66 1.21
C THR A 194 15.91 -4.38 1.48
N LEU A 195 16.00 -5.47 2.23
CA LEU A 195 14.83 -6.21 2.71
C LEU A 195 14.58 -5.92 4.20
N ASP A 196 13.31 -5.78 4.58
CA ASP A 196 12.91 -5.72 5.97
C ASP A 196 12.99 -7.11 6.64
N SER A 197 12.70 -7.16 7.94
CA SER A 197 12.65 -8.41 8.72
C SER A 197 11.60 -9.42 8.23
N PHE A 198 10.67 -8.99 7.38
CA PHE A 198 9.62 -9.82 6.81
C PHE A 198 9.95 -10.26 5.37
N GLY A 199 11.13 -9.92 4.85
CA GLY A 199 11.56 -10.26 3.49
C GLY A 199 10.94 -9.39 2.41
N LYS A 200 10.35 -8.23 2.78
CA LYS A 200 9.82 -7.25 1.83
C LYS A 200 10.85 -6.20 1.49
N VAL A 201 10.78 -5.67 0.28
CA VAL A 201 11.63 -4.55 -0.15
C VAL A 201 11.33 -3.32 0.71
N ASP A 202 12.31 -2.89 1.50
CA ASP A 202 12.24 -1.70 2.34
C ASP A 202 12.76 -0.46 1.59
N SER A 203 13.84 -0.58 0.83
CA SER A 203 14.38 0.54 0.06
C SER A 203 15.12 0.11 -1.19
N ILE A 204 15.14 1.01 -2.17
CA ILE A 204 15.89 0.90 -3.42
C ILE A 204 16.72 2.16 -3.58
N THR A 205 18.00 2.00 -3.88
CA THR A 205 18.91 3.09 -4.24
C THR A 205 19.54 2.79 -5.58
N TYR A 206 19.41 3.71 -6.53
CA TYR A 206 20.00 3.64 -7.86
C TYR A 206 20.90 4.85 -8.07
N LEU A 207 22.04 4.60 -8.72
CA LEU A 207 22.94 5.62 -9.23
C LEU A 207 23.52 5.13 -10.56
N GLY A 208 23.27 5.81 -11.67
CA GLY A 208 23.78 5.39 -12.97
C GLY A 208 23.67 6.46 -14.04
N GLY A 209 24.29 6.23 -15.19
CA GLY A 209 24.22 7.16 -16.33
C GLY A 209 22.90 7.09 -17.10
N GLU A 210 22.06 6.09 -16.85
CA GLU A 210 20.79 5.87 -17.54
C GLU A 210 19.61 6.36 -16.71
N GLU A 211 18.60 6.90 -17.39
CA GLU A 211 17.35 7.29 -16.76
C GLU A 211 16.46 6.05 -16.57
N LEU A 212 16.06 5.78 -15.33
CA LEU A 212 15.08 4.74 -15.01
C LEU A 212 13.70 5.35 -14.78
N GLN A 213 12.67 4.59 -15.15
CA GLN A 213 11.28 4.93 -14.82
C GLN A 213 11.09 4.76 -13.30
N VAL A 214 10.92 5.88 -12.60
CA VAL A 214 10.81 5.91 -11.14
C VAL A 214 9.56 5.17 -10.67
N GLU A 215 8.49 5.21 -11.46
CA GLU A 215 7.23 4.52 -11.24
C GLU A 215 7.42 3.00 -11.18
N SER A 216 8.30 2.45 -12.02
CA SER A 216 8.63 1.03 -12.03
C SER A 216 9.37 0.62 -10.75
N LEU A 217 10.37 1.41 -10.33
CA LEU A 217 11.08 1.13 -9.07
C LEU A 217 10.18 1.30 -7.85
N TRP A 218 9.25 2.25 -7.92
CA TRP A 218 8.28 2.51 -6.87
C TRP A 218 7.37 1.30 -6.63
N SER A 219 6.93 0.61 -7.68
CA SER A 219 6.07 -0.57 -7.56
C SER A 219 6.78 -1.76 -6.89
N LEU A 220 8.10 -1.76 -6.78
CA LEU A 220 8.82 -2.85 -6.14
C LEU A 220 8.88 -2.70 -4.63
N VAL A 221 8.81 -1.48 -4.11
CA VAL A 221 8.91 -1.23 -2.66
C VAL A 221 7.66 -1.72 -1.93
N GLY A 222 7.86 -2.55 -0.91
CA GLY A 222 6.80 -3.22 -0.16
C GLY A 222 6.43 -4.61 -0.67
N LEU A 223 6.91 -5.02 -1.86
CA LEU A 223 6.77 -6.39 -2.35
C LEU A 223 7.68 -7.35 -1.60
N SER A 224 7.24 -8.60 -1.44
CA SER A 224 8.10 -9.68 -0.92
C SER A 224 9.14 -10.06 -1.97
N GLU A 225 10.36 -10.40 -1.54
CA GLU A 225 11.44 -10.91 -2.39
C GLU A 225 11.02 -12.15 -3.21
N THR A 226 10.02 -12.88 -2.73
CA THR A 226 9.43 -14.02 -3.44
C THR A 226 8.70 -13.62 -4.73
N PHE A 227 8.11 -12.42 -4.80
CA PHE A 227 7.55 -11.89 -6.06
C PHE A 227 8.66 -11.56 -7.05
N LEU A 228 9.84 -11.19 -6.54
CA LEU A 228 11.03 -10.88 -7.32
C LEU A 228 11.85 -12.14 -7.66
N ASN A 229 11.16 -13.27 -7.86
CA ASN A 229 11.76 -14.55 -8.22
C ASN A 229 12.91 -14.98 -7.30
N HIS A 230 12.65 -14.91 -5.99
CA HIS A 230 13.61 -15.25 -4.93
C HIS A 230 14.92 -14.46 -5.02
N LEU A 231 14.81 -13.15 -5.30
CA LEU A 231 15.91 -12.24 -5.60
C LEU A 231 17.10 -12.38 -4.65
N TYR A 232 16.86 -12.44 -3.34
CA TYR A 232 17.93 -12.51 -2.36
C TYR A 232 18.77 -13.78 -2.48
N GLN A 233 18.10 -14.91 -2.69
CA GLN A 233 18.77 -16.20 -2.83
C GLN A 233 19.61 -16.23 -4.11
N ARG A 234 19.03 -15.82 -5.24
CA ARG A 234 19.69 -15.85 -6.55
C ARG A 234 20.88 -14.90 -6.60
N TRP A 235 20.76 -13.70 -6.04
CA TRP A 235 21.88 -12.78 -5.88
C TRP A 235 23.00 -13.38 -5.02
N ARG A 236 22.66 -13.96 -3.87
CA ARG A 236 23.63 -14.59 -2.97
C ARG A 236 24.37 -15.76 -3.63
N ASP A 237 23.68 -16.51 -4.48
CA ASP A 237 24.23 -17.64 -5.20
C ASP A 237 25.02 -17.21 -6.47
N GLY A 238 25.02 -15.91 -6.80
CA GLY A 238 25.80 -15.32 -7.89
C GLY A 238 25.09 -15.28 -9.25
N ASP A 239 23.81 -15.66 -9.32
CA ASP A 239 23.01 -15.70 -10.56
C ASP A 239 22.60 -14.31 -11.07
N ILE A 240 22.68 -13.29 -10.21
CA ILE A 240 22.20 -11.92 -10.50
C ILE A 240 23.38 -10.96 -10.38
N PRO A 241 24.18 -10.80 -11.45
CA PRO A 241 25.27 -9.85 -11.47
C PRO A 241 24.77 -8.40 -11.55
N ASP A 242 23.60 -8.19 -12.13
CA ASP A 242 22.96 -6.88 -12.31
C ASP A 242 21.45 -6.97 -12.05
N ILE A 243 20.97 -6.29 -11.00
CA ILE A 243 19.55 -6.30 -10.63
C ILE A 243 18.70 -5.56 -11.65
N VAL A 244 19.21 -4.47 -12.25
CA VAL A 244 18.45 -3.66 -13.19
C VAL A 244 18.18 -4.49 -14.44
N GLU A 245 19.21 -5.14 -14.98
CA GLU A 245 19.07 -6.07 -16.11
C GLU A 245 18.14 -7.24 -15.76
N PHE A 246 18.33 -7.88 -14.61
CA PHE A 246 17.49 -8.99 -14.17
C PHE A 246 15.99 -8.63 -14.07
N LEU A 247 15.67 -7.41 -13.68
CA LEU A 247 14.29 -6.91 -13.58
C LEU A 247 13.72 -6.44 -14.92
N THR A 248 14.52 -6.30 -15.98
CA THR A 248 14.03 -6.00 -17.32
C THR A 248 13.49 -7.21 -18.08
N ASP A 249 13.74 -8.42 -17.56
CA ASP A 249 13.24 -9.67 -18.14
C ASP A 249 11.70 -9.75 -18.15
N GLU A 250 11.17 -10.46 -19.14
CA GLU A 250 9.72 -10.53 -19.40
C GLU A 250 8.88 -11.04 -18.22
N TRP A 251 9.46 -11.87 -17.34
CA TRP A 251 8.76 -12.40 -16.15
C TRP A 251 8.37 -11.31 -15.16
N ALA A 252 9.09 -10.18 -15.14
CA ALA A 252 8.88 -9.08 -14.22
C ALA A 252 7.83 -8.07 -14.71
N THR A 253 7.41 -8.15 -15.98
CA THR A 253 6.48 -7.19 -16.62
C THR A 253 5.19 -7.00 -15.79
N ALA A 254 4.63 -8.07 -15.25
CA ALA A 254 3.42 -8.00 -14.41
C ALA A 254 3.61 -7.18 -13.14
N LEU A 255 4.82 -7.10 -12.57
CA LEU A 255 5.13 -6.36 -11.34
C LEU A 255 5.15 -4.85 -11.56
N PHE A 256 5.36 -4.40 -12.80
CA PHE A 256 5.40 -2.99 -13.18
C PHE A 256 4.08 -2.48 -13.74
N HIS A 257 3.08 -3.36 -13.87
CA HIS A 257 1.75 -2.97 -14.32
C HIS A 257 1.06 -2.14 -13.22
N ASP A 258 0.39 -1.06 -13.61
CA ASP A 258 -0.31 -0.14 -12.70
C ASP A 258 -1.35 -0.84 -11.81
N ARG A 259 -2.15 -1.76 -12.39
CA ARG A 259 -3.14 -2.60 -11.70
C ARG A 259 -2.56 -3.69 -10.80
N PHE A 260 -1.26 -3.96 -10.82
CA PHE A 260 -0.67 -5.05 -10.02
C PHE A 260 -0.81 -4.82 -8.51
N MET A 261 -0.69 -3.56 -8.09
CA MET A 261 -0.84 -3.20 -6.68
C MET A 261 -2.29 -3.31 -6.20
N ASP A 262 -3.25 -2.95 -7.05
CA ASP A 262 -4.68 -3.11 -6.78
C ASP A 262 -5.03 -4.59 -6.63
N PHE A 263 -4.50 -5.43 -7.53
CA PHE A 263 -4.59 -6.90 -7.44
C PHE A 263 -4.05 -7.43 -6.10
N CYS A 264 -2.83 -7.03 -5.71
CA CYS A 264 -2.23 -7.46 -4.43
C CYS A 264 -3.07 -6.99 -3.23
N HIS A 265 -3.64 -5.78 -3.31
CA HIS A 265 -4.50 -5.23 -2.28
C HIS A 265 -5.82 -6.01 -2.17
N GLN A 266 -6.45 -6.34 -3.30
CA GLN A 266 -7.69 -7.11 -3.35
C GLN A 266 -7.53 -8.50 -2.73
N ILE A 267 -6.48 -9.23 -3.12
CA ILE A 267 -6.15 -10.52 -2.50
C ILE A 267 -5.97 -10.36 -0.98
N LYS A 268 -5.26 -9.31 -0.56
CA LYS A 268 -5.03 -9.07 0.87
C LYS A 268 -6.35 -8.82 1.61
N LEU A 269 -7.25 -8.02 1.05
CA LEU A 269 -8.56 -7.74 1.65
C LEU A 269 -9.40 -9.00 1.78
N GLU A 270 -9.44 -9.84 0.74
CA GLU A 270 -10.17 -11.10 0.79
C GLU A 270 -9.57 -12.10 1.78
N MET A 271 -8.24 -12.22 1.82
CA MET A 271 -7.58 -13.06 2.82
C MET A 271 -7.86 -12.57 4.24
N LEU A 272 -7.97 -11.24 4.41
CA LEU A 272 -8.38 -10.63 5.65
C LEU A 272 -9.88 -10.70 5.88
N SER A 273 -10.75 -11.06 4.95
CA SER A 273 -12.18 -11.26 5.27
C SER A 273 -12.45 -12.65 5.85
N GLN A 274 -11.51 -13.59 5.68
CA GLN A 274 -11.62 -14.95 6.17
C GLN A 274 -11.06 -15.07 7.60
N ASP A 275 -11.94 -15.29 8.58
CA ASP A 275 -11.57 -15.36 10.00
C ASP A 275 -10.55 -16.47 10.30
N GLU A 276 -10.64 -17.62 9.64
CA GLU A 276 -9.67 -18.71 9.80
C GLU A 276 -8.26 -18.26 9.37
N VAL A 277 -8.16 -17.55 8.24
CA VAL A 277 -6.89 -17.01 7.73
C VAL A 277 -6.36 -15.92 8.66
N LYS A 278 -7.22 -15.01 9.14
CA LYS A 278 -6.85 -14.00 10.16
C LYS A 278 -6.23 -14.67 11.39
N GLN A 279 -6.85 -15.74 11.91
CA GLN A 279 -6.38 -16.45 13.10
C GLN A 279 -5.03 -17.13 12.87
N ILE A 280 -4.83 -17.78 11.72
CA ILE A 280 -3.54 -18.40 11.35
C ILE A 280 -2.44 -17.33 11.28
N ILE A 281 -2.72 -16.20 10.62
CA ILE A 281 -1.76 -15.10 10.48
C ILE A 281 -1.42 -14.50 11.84
N ASN A 282 -2.42 -14.17 12.67
CA ASN A 282 -2.19 -13.58 13.99
C ASN A 282 -1.39 -14.52 14.90
N LYS A 283 -1.75 -15.81 14.94
CA LYS A 283 -1.01 -16.82 15.70
C LYS A 283 0.44 -16.95 15.22
N ALA A 284 0.67 -16.84 13.91
CA ALA A 284 2.02 -16.88 13.37
C ALA A 284 2.81 -15.61 13.71
N LEU A 285 2.18 -14.44 13.68
CA LEU A 285 2.79 -13.16 14.06
C LEU A 285 3.15 -13.12 15.56
N ASP A 286 2.34 -13.70 16.43
CA ASP A 286 2.64 -13.80 17.88
C ASP A 286 3.90 -14.64 18.16
N ALA A 287 4.20 -15.60 17.29
CA ALA A 287 5.39 -16.43 17.37
C ALA A 287 6.65 -15.78 16.77
N VAL A 288 6.51 -14.64 16.08
CA VAL A 288 7.64 -13.95 15.44
C VAL A 288 8.31 -13.02 16.44
N ASN A 289 9.59 -13.26 16.70
CA ASN A 289 10.42 -12.27 17.37
C ASN A 289 10.70 -11.11 16.39
N PRO A 290 10.33 -9.85 16.70
CA PRO A 290 10.52 -8.71 15.81
C PRO A 290 11.97 -8.48 15.37
N LYS A 291 12.94 -9.02 16.12
CA LYS A 291 14.37 -8.93 15.82
C LYS A 291 14.87 -10.01 14.86
N GLU A 292 14.23 -11.17 14.83
CA GLU A 292 14.64 -12.32 13.99
C GLU A 292 13.84 -12.39 12.69
N GLY A 293 12.70 -11.70 12.63
CA GLY A 293 11.89 -11.63 11.42
C GLY A 293 11.14 -12.93 11.09
N LEU A 294 10.57 -13.01 9.88
CA LEU A 294 9.87 -14.20 9.40
C LEU A 294 10.88 -15.23 8.88
N SER A 295 11.09 -16.32 9.62
CA SER A 295 11.89 -17.43 9.11
C SER A 295 11.18 -18.14 7.93
N ARG A 296 11.96 -18.62 6.95
CA ARG A 296 11.42 -19.44 5.85
C ARG A 296 10.66 -20.67 6.34
N LYS A 297 11.07 -21.27 7.45
CA LYS A 297 10.38 -22.42 8.08
C LYS A 297 8.99 -22.03 8.57
N LEU A 298 8.87 -20.87 9.20
CA LEU A 298 7.59 -20.35 9.67
C LEU A 298 6.67 -20.00 8.49
N LEU A 299 7.19 -19.37 7.43
CA LEU A 299 6.42 -19.13 6.21
C LEU A 299 5.90 -20.42 5.56
N ALA A 300 6.74 -21.46 5.49
CA ALA A 300 6.32 -22.77 5.00
C ALA A 300 5.24 -23.41 5.89
N GLN A 301 5.36 -23.25 7.21
CA GLN A 301 4.37 -23.71 8.17
C GLN A 301 3.02 -22.98 7.99
N ILE A 302 3.04 -21.64 7.88
CA ILE A 302 1.84 -20.84 7.60
C ILE A 302 1.18 -21.33 6.32
N ARG A 303 1.97 -21.46 5.24
CA ARG A 303 1.48 -21.94 3.95
C ARG A 303 0.84 -23.32 4.03
N SER A 304 1.37 -24.21 4.87
CA SER A 304 0.79 -25.55 5.07
C SER A 304 -0.51 -25.57 5.86
N GLN A 305 -0.76 -24.52 6.66
CA GLN A 305 -1.96 -24.37 7.48
C GLN A 305 -3.08 -23.61 6.77
N LEU A 306 -2.78 -22.88 5.69
CA LEU A 306 -3.78 -22.15 4.92
C LEU A 306 -4.80 -23.11 4.29
N PRO A 307 -6.11 -22.79 4.35
CA PRO A 307 -7.13 -23.59 3.70
C PRO A 307 -6.88 -23.70 2.19
N LYS A 308 -7.08 -24.90 1.64
CA LYS A 308 -6.86 -25.17 0.20
C LYS A 308 -7.76 -24.30 -0.68
N GLU A 309 -8.96 -24.01 -0.21
CA GLU A 309 -9.93 -23.16 -0.91
C GLU A 309 -9.43 -21.71 -1.02
N SER A 310 -8.89 -21.14 0.06
CA SER A 310 -8.27 -19.81 0.04
C SER A 310 -7.06 -19.75 -0.89
N VAL A 311 -6.23 -20.81 -0.91
CA VAL A 311 -5.09 -20.90 -1.83
C VAL A 311 -5.55 -20.97 -3.28
N LYS A 312 -6.61 -21.74 -3.56
CA LYS A 312 -7.22 -21.79 -4.88
C LYS A 312 -7.75 -20.42 -5.29
N ALA A 313 -8.57 -19.77 -4.44
CA ALA A 313 -9.09 -18.43 -4.72
C ALA A 313 -7.97 -17.42 -5.08
N MET A 314 -6.85 -17.42 -4.34
CA MET A 314 -5.70 -16.57 -4.69
C MET A 314 -5.09 -16.88 -6.06
N GLN A 315 -5.04 -18.17 -6.46
CA GLN A 315 -4.58 -18.58 -7.79
C GLN A 315 -5.57 -18.12 -8.86
N ASP A 316 -6.87 -18.25 -8.58
CA ASP A 316 -7.93 -17.84 -9.49
C ASP A 316 -7.86 -16.33 -9.77
N HIS A 317 -7.71 -15.50 -8.74
CA HIS A 317 -7.51 -14.05 -8.87
C HIS A 317 -6.26 -13.68 -9.65
N LEU A 318 -5.16 -14.42 -9.48
CA LEU A 318 -3.95 -14.18 -10.25
C LEU A 318 -4.19 -14.46 -11.74
N LEU A 319 -4.90 -15.53 -12.06
CA LEU A 319 -5.23 -15.87 -13.44
C LEU A 319 -6.19 -14.86 -14.06
N ASP A 320 -7.19 -14.39 -13.31
CA ASP A 320 -8.12 -13.35 -13.76
C ASP A 320 -7.36 -12.04 -14.03
N TYR A 321 -6.49 -11.61 -13.10
CA TYR A 321 -5.59 -10.47 -13.31
C TYR A 321 -4.78 -10.62 -14.59
N LEU A 322 -4.10 -11.76 -14.81
CA LEU A 322 -3.30 -11.94 -16.02
C LEU A 322 -4.16 -11.93 -17.30
N ARG A 323 -5.35 -12.53 -17.28
CA ARG A 323 -6.28 -12.59 -18.42
C ARG A 323 -6.83 -11.22 -18.79
N GLU A 324 -7.28 -10.44 -17.82
CA GLU A 324 -7.79 -9.07 -18.01
C GLU A 324 -6.71 -8.08 -18.49
N ASN A 325 -5.44 -8.44 -18.31
CA ASN A 325 -4.28 -7.63 -18.68
C ASN A 325 -3.47 -8.23 -19.84
N THR A 326 -4.00 -9.22 -20.58
CA THR A 326 -3.32 -9.89 -21.71
C THR A 326 -2.82 -8.94 -22.80
N ASN A 327 -3.45 -7.77 -22.97
CA ASN A 327 -3.00 -6.74 -23.90
C ASN A 327 -1.59 -6.22 -23.58
N HIS A 328 -1.23 -6.20 -22.28
CA HIS A 328 0.06 -5.74 -21.77
C HIS A 328 0.96 -6.90 -21.30
N LEU A 329 0.38 -8.05 -20.91
CA LEU A 329 1.06 -9.19 -20.29
C LEU A 329 1.06 -10.44 -21.21
N LYS A 330 1.57 -10.29 -22.43
CA LYS A 330 1.51 -11.34 -23.48
C LYS A 330 2.45 -12.53 -23.26
N THR A 331 3.43 -12.38 -22.40
CA THR A 331 4.54 -13.32 -22.19
C THR A 331 4.20 -14.43 -21.19
N TYR A 332 3.07 -14.30 -20.49
CA TYR A 332 2.62 -15.28 -19.51
C TYR A 332 1.84 -16.40 -20.18
N PHE A 333 2.23 -17.64 -19.90
CA PHE A 333 1.47 -18.81 -20.32
C PHE A 333 0.19 -18.92 -19.46
N LEU A 334 -0.96 -18.90 -20.12
CA LEU A 334 -2.27 -19.02 -19.48
C LEU A 334 -2.91 -20.36 -19.88
N PRO A 335 -3.38 -21.18 -18.92
CA PRO A 335 -4.10 -22.40 -19.23
C PRO A 335 -5.35 -22.12 -20.08
N GLU A 336 -5.57 -22.89 -21.15
CA GLU A 336 -6.72 -22.72 -22.06
C GLU A 336 -8.05 -23.09 -21.39
N HIS A 337 -8.05 -24.16 -20.59
CA HIS A 337 -9.22 -24.65 -19.86
C HIS A 337 -9.11 -24.27 -18.37
N TRP A 338 -9.84 -23.21 -18.00
CA TRP A 338 -9.91 -22.69 -16.65
C TRP A 338 -11.36 -22.34 -16.32
N GLU A 339 -11.96 -23.03 -15.35
CA GLU A 339 -13.25 -22.67 -14.78
C GLU A 339 -12.98 -21.70 -13.62
N GLY A 340 -13.06 -20.40 -13.90
CA GLY A 340 -12.82 -19.35 -12.90
C GLY A 340 -13.92 -19.27 -11.83
N VAL A 341 -13.75 -18.37 -10.86
CA VAL A 341 -14.68 -18.16 -9.74
C VAL A 341 -16.10 -17.79 -10.21
N HIS A 342 -16.22 -17.19 -11.39
CA HIS A 342 -17.50 -16.83 -12.02
C HIS A 342 -18.11 -17.92 -12.91
N GLY A 343 -17.55 -19.13 -12.93
CA GLY A 343 -18.08 -20.27 -13.65
C GLY A 343 -19.17 -21.03 -12.88
N LYS A 344 -20.33 -20.39 -12.65
CA LYS A 344 -21.62 -21.07 -12.39
C LYS A 344 -22.78 -20.27 -12.93
#